data_AF-A0A8S4AGY2-F1
#
_entry.id   AF-A0A8S4AGY2-F1
#
_cell.length_a   1.000
_cell.length_b   1.000
_cell.length_c   1.000
_cell.angle_alpha   90.00
_cell.angle_beta   90.00
_cell.angle_gamma   90.00
#
_symmetry.space_group_name_H-M   'P 1'
#
loop_
_entity.id
_entity.type
_entity.pdbx_description
1 polymer ?
#
loop_
_entity_poly.entity_id
_entity_poly.type
_entity_poly.pdbx_seq_one_letter_code
_entity_poly.pdbx_strand_id
1 'polypeptide(L)'
;MNRRLLLVSNSTLHGGGYLEHCQQHISSFFGKNVKRVLFVPYALHDRDAYTKTARDKFKALGYEVDGIHEAADPVDAVRRAEAVFIALGDVTPAPLFQDGVPYMGSSAGTNVATASISTTNDMPIVYPPSFAAIGLVPFNINPHYLDPDPNSRHMGETRELRITQYHEEPETPSVLGLREGSMLLVEGNKATLLGTTNARLFIRGKKAVEYEPGSDLSFLLTD
;
A
#
# COMPACT_ATOMS: atom_id res chain seq x y z
N MET A 1 -2.47 -16.70 9.08
CA MET A 1 -1.49 -15.95 8.27
C MET A 1 -0.76 -15.02 9.22
N ASN A 2 0.55 -15.18 9.35
CA ASN A 2 1.40 -14.29 10.13
C ASN A 2 1.64 -13.01 9.30
N ARG A 3 0.66 -12.12 9.29
CA ARG A 3 0.76 -10.85 8.57
C ARG A 3 1.71 -9.90 9.30
N ARG A 4 2.62 -9.26 8.57
CA ARG A 4 3.37 -8.08 9.03
C ARG A 4 3.39 -7.08 7.89
N LEU A 5 2.49 -6.11 7.90
CA LEU A 5 2.26 -5.18 6.81
C LEU A 5 2.33 -3.74 7.30
N LEU A 6 2.99 -2.86 6.54
CA LEU A 6 2.89 -1.41 6.68
C LEU A 6 2.42 -0.82 5.34
N LEU A 7 1.14 -0.41 5.28
CA LEU A 7 0.47 0.01 4.06
C LEU A 7 0.25 1.52 4.09
N VAL A 8 1.12 2.27 3.42
CA VAL A 8 1.17 3.73 3.45
C VAL A 8 0.39 4.33 2.28
N SER A 9 -0.39 5.39 2.53
CA SER A 9 -1.16 6.05 1.47
C SER A 9 -0.25 6.62 0.38
N ASN A 10 0.80 7.37 0.73
CA ASN A 10 1.64 8.10 -0.20
C ASN A 10 3.11 8.06 0.24
N SER A 11 4.03 8.31 -0.70
CA SER A 11 5.46 8.30 -0.39
C SER A 11 5.97 9.64 0.16
N THR A 12 5.37 10.77 -0.23
CA THR A 12 5.87 12.11 0.09
C THR A 12 4.70 13.03 0.44
N LEU A 13 4.80 13.75 1.56
CA LEU A 13 3.86 14.82 1.90
C LEU A 13 4.37 16.17 1.39
N HIS A 14 3.46 17.10 1.13
CA HIS A 14 3.81 18.46 0.73
C HIS A 14 4.78 19.11 1.74
N GLY A 15 5.91 19.61 1.24
CA GLY A 15 6.95 20.24 2.06
C GLY A 15 7.91 19.26 2.76
N GLY A 16 7.75 17.95 2.58
CA GLY A 16 8.64 16.92 3.13
C GLY A 16 9.40 16.13 2.08
N GLY A 17 10.39 15.36 2.53
CA GLY A 17 11.18 14.43 1.72
C GLY A 17 10.51 13.07 1.53
N TYR A 18 11.10 12.26 0.64
CA TYR A 18 10.66 10.89 0.37
C TYR A 18 10.64 10.04 1.65
N LEU A 19 9.48 9.45 1.95
CA LEU A 19 9.16 8.65 3.13
C LEU A 19 9.46 9.34 4.47
N GLU A 20 9.61 10.66 4.51
CA GLU A 20 9.98 11.38 5.73
C GLU A 20 8.89 11.25 6.79
N HIS A 21 7.64 11.48 6.42
CA HIS A 21 6.50 11.49 7.34
C HIS A 21 6.24 10.13 8.01
N CYS A 22 6.67 9.03 7.41
CA CYS A 22 6.45 7.67 7.90
C CYS A 22 7.73 6.99 8.40
N GLN A 23 8.88 7.68 8.41
CA GLN A 23 10.18 7.06 8.71
C GLN A 23 10.26 6.40 10.10
N GLN A 24 9.62 6.98 11.11
CA GLN A 24 9.59 6.39 12.45
C GLN A 24 8.77 5.09 12.48
N HIS A 25 7.68 5.04 11.72
CA HIS A 25 6.88 3.82 11.54
C HIS A 25 7.66 2.76 10.78
N ILE A 26 8.40 3.13 9.73
CA ILE A 26 9.29 2.22 8.98
C ILE A 26 10.32 1.60 9.93
N SER A 27 11.03 2.43 10.71
CA SER A 27 12.06 1.95 11.63
C SER A 27 11.50 1.04 12.73
N SER A 28 10.29 1.35 13.23
CA SER A 28 9.62 0.51 14.24
C SER A 28 9.14 -0.82 13.65
N PHE A 29 8.62 -0.78 12.42
CA PHE A 29 8.03 -1.93 11.73
C PHE A 29 9.08 -2.98 11.33
N PHE A 30 10.15 -2.55 10.65
CA PHE A 30 11.25 -3.44 10.27
C PHE A 30 12.11 -3.82 11.49
N GLY A 31 12.30 -2.89 12.42
CA GLY A 31 13.07 -3.11 13.63
C GLY A 31 14.52 -3.51 13.34
N LYS A 32 15.21 -4.06 14.34
CA LYS A 32 16.64 -4.39 14.21
C LYS A 32 16.92 -5.73 13.52
N ASN A 33 15.88 -6.55 13.31
CA ASN A 33 16.02 -7.89 12.76
C ASN A 33 16.10 -7.89 11.24
N VAL A 34 15.49 -6.89 10.60
CA VAL A 34 15.65 -6.65 9.17
C VAL A 34 16.91 -5.83 8.97
N LYS A 35 17.81 -6.32 8.12
CA LYS A 35 19.01 -5.60 7.67
C LYS A 35 18.86 -5.18 6.21
N ARG A 36 18.16 -5.98 5.42
CA ARG A 36 18.07 -5.83 3.97
C ARG A 36 16.62 -5.89 3.49
N VAL A 37 16.23 -4.91 2.69
CA VAL A 37 14.89 -4.79 2.12
C VAL A 37 14.97 -5.00 0.61
N LEU A 38 14.21 -5.95 0.10
CA LEU A 38 14.05 -6.15 -1.34
C LEU A 38 13.05 -5.12 -1.87
N PHE A 39 13.49 -4.26 -2.78
CA PHE A 39 12.67 -3.24 -3.41
C PHE A 39 12.16 -3.69 -4.78
N VAL A 40 10.87 -3.45 -5.05
CA VAL A 40 10.22 -3.76 -6.34
C VAL A 40 9.91 -2.45 -7.08
N PRO A 41 10.73 -2.04 -8.06
CA PRO A 41 10.62 -0.73 -8.72
C PRO A 41 9.80 -0.76 -10.03
N TYR A 42 8.94 -1.75 -10.24
CA TYR A 42 8.33 -1.99 -11.56
C TYR A 42 7.37 -0.92 -12.06
N ALA A 43 6.95 0.03 -11.21
CA ALA A 43 6.17 1.19 -11.66
C ALA A 43 6.85 2.05 -12.71
N LEU A 44 8.16 2.25 -12.54
CA LEU A 44 8.90 3.24 -13.30
C LEU A 44 9.82 2.53 -14.27
N HIS A 45 9.97 3.14 -15.43
CA HIS A 45 10.87 2.61 -16.46
C HIS A 45 12.33 2.67 -16.00
N ASP A 46 12.75 3.79 -15.40
CA ASP A 46 14.09 3.95 -14.82
C ASP A 46 14.15 3.33 -13.41
N ARG A 47 14.28 2.01 -13.41
CA ARG A 47 14.30 1.19 -12.18
C ARG A 47 15.56 1.43 -11.35
N ASP A 48 16.68 1.76 -11.99
CA ASP A 48 17.95 2.01 -11.32
C ASP A 48 17.90 3.33 -10.54
N ALA A 49 17.42 4.41 -11.17
CA ALA A 49 17.23 5.68 -10.49
C ALA A 49 16.23 5.55 -9.34
N TYR A 50 15.13 4.82 -9.55
CA TYR A 50 14.12 4.64 -8.51
C TYR A 50 14.66 3.83 -7.32
N THR A 51 15.38 2.74 -7.61
CA THR A 51 16.03 1.92 -6.57
C THR A 51 17.09 2.71 -5.82
N LYS A 52 17.84 3.59 -6.50
CA LYS A 52 18.78 4.50 -5.85
C LYS A 52 18.08 5.42 -4.85
N THR A 53 16.94 6.03 -5.21
CA THR A 53 16.16 6.87 -4.29
C THR A 53 15.71 6.10 -3.04
N ALA A 54 15.20 4.87 -3.21
CA ALA A 54 14.83 4.01 -2.10
C ALA A 54 16.06 3.66 -1.23
N ARG A 55 17.17 3.27 -1.86
CA ARG A 55 18.43 2.91 -1.19
C ARG A 55 18.99 4.07 -0.37
N ASP A 56 19.01 5.29 -0.91
CA ASP A 56 19.49 6.48 -0.20
C ASP A 56 18.64 6.76 1.05
N LYS A 57 17.31 6.66 0.95
CA LYS A 57 16.40 6.86 2.09
C LYS A 57 16.57 5.78 3.15
N PHE A 58 16.56 4.50 2.76
CA PHE A 58 16.64 3.37 3.68
C PHE A 58 18.01 3.26 4.35
N LYS A 59 19.09 3.64 3.65
CA LYS A 59 20.43 3.74 4.23
C LYS A 59 20.46 4.72 5.40
N ALA A 60 19.77 5.87 5.30
CA ALA A 60 19.65 6.82 6.40
C ALA A 60 18.85 6.26 7.60
N LEU A 61 18.04 5.23 7.39
CA LEU A 61 17.29 4.52 8.44
C LEU A 61 18.04 3.28 8.98
N GLY A 62 19.19 2.92 8.40
CA GLY A 62 20.01 1.79 8.83
C GLY A 62 19.72 0.47 8.11
N TYR A 63 19.04 0.51 6.95
CA TYR A 63 18.74 -0.68 6.14
C TYR A 63 19.47 -0.64 4.79
N GLU A 64 19.86 -1.80 4.30
CA GLU A 64 20.33 -2.01 2.94
C GLU A 64 19.15 -2.29 1.99
N VAL A 65 19.28 -1.94 0.71
CA VAL A 65 18.24 -2.14 -0.30
C VAL A 65 18.82 -2.76 -1.57
N ASP A 66 18.19 -3.85 -1.99
CA ASP A 66 18.43 -4.50 -3.28
C ASP A 66 17.25 -4.28 -4.21
N GLY A 67 17.51 -3.93 -5.47
CA GLY A 67 16.47 -3.89 -6.49
C GLY A 67 16.20 -5.28 -7.02
N ILE A 68 14.95 -5.73 -7.03
CA ILE A 68 14.59 -7.04 -7.60
C ILE A 68 14.97 -7.17 -9.09
N HIS A 69 15.04 -6.06 -9.82
CA HIS A 69 15.47 -6.02 -11.23
C HIS A 69 16.98 -6.17 -11.41
N GLU A 70 17.77 -6.04 -10.35
CA GLU A 70 19.22 -6.29 -10.32
C GLU A 70 19.53 -7.78 -10.06
N ALA A 71 18.54 -8.56 -9.62
CA ALA A 71 18.71 -9.97 -9.27
C ALA A 71 18.75 -10.88 -10.51
N ALA A 72 19.64 -11.88 -10.50
CA ALA A 72 19.69 -12.90 -11.54
C ALA A 72 18.43 -13.80 -11.57
N ASP A 73 17.86 -14.07 -10.39
CA ASP A 73 16.59 -14.78 -10.22
C ASP A 73 15.67 -13.98 -9.29
N PRO A 74 14.65 -13.29 -9.82
CA PRO A 74 13.74 -12.47 -9.00
C PRO A 74 12.84 -13.32 -8.09
N VAL A 75 12.57 -14.58 -8.44
CA VAL A 75 11.76 -15.48 -7.61
C VAL A 75 12.55 -15.94 -6.39
N ASP A 76 13.82 -16.30 -6.57
CA ASP A 76 14.71 -16.64 -5.46
C ASP A 76 14.99 -15.41 -4.57
N ALA A 77 15.14 -14.22 -5.16
CA ALA A 77 15.31 -12.97 -4.42
C ALA A 77 14.14 -12.72 -3.44
N VAL A 78 12.90 -12.91 -3.89
CA VAL A 78 11.72 -12.76 -3.01
C VAL A 78 11.68 -13.83 -1.92
N ARG A 79 12.01 -15.09 -2.26
CA ARG A 79 12.02 -16.18 -1.27
C ARG A 79 13.03 -15.97 -0.14
N ARG A 80 14.12 -15.24 -0.41
CA ARG A 80 15.19 -14.95 0.55
C ARG A 80 15.07 -13.59 1.22
N ALA A 81 14.09 -12.77 0.83
CA ALA A 81 13.94 -11.41 1.32
C ALA A 81 13.64 -11.41 2.83
N GLU A 82 14.40 -10.62 3.60
CA GLU A 82 14.10 -10.37 5.01
C GLU A 82 12.91 -9.43 5.18
N ALA A 83 12.66 -8.59 4.18
CA ALA A 83 11.53 -7.69 4.05
C ALA A 83 11.36 -7.28 2.58
N VAL A 84 10.14 -6.89 2.20
CA VAL A 84 9.84 -6.42 0.85
C VAL A 84 9.20 -5.04 0.91
N PHE A 85 9.61 -4.16 -0.01
CA PHE A 85 9.03 -2.84 -0.21
C PHE A 85 8.57 -2.65 -1.66
N ILE A 86 7.30 -2.30 -1.84
CA ILE A 86 6.72 -1.91 -3.13
C ILE A 86 6.18 -0.49 -3.01
N ALA A 87 6.61 0.40 -3.90
CA ALA A 87 6.26 1.83 -3.80
C ALA A 87 5.29 2.33 -4.87
N LEU A 88 5.37 1.83 -6.10
CA LEU A 88 4.46 2.16 -7.19
C LEU A 88 4.41 0.95 -8.17
N GLY A 89 3.35 0.80 -8.99
CA GLY A 89 3.39 0.05 -10.25
C GLY A 89 2.46 -1.14 -10.45
N ASP A 90 2.38 -1.57 -11.71
CA ASP A 90 1.68 -2.77 -12.14
C ASP A 90 2.32 -4.04 -11.57
N VAL A 91 1.46 -4.92 -11.07
CA VAL A 91 1.85 -6.18 -10.44
C VAL A 91 2.07 -7.21 -11.54
N THR A 92 3.33 -7.59 -11.77
CA THR A 92 3.60 -8.90 -12.34
C THR A 92 3.25 -9.96 -11.29
N PRO A 93 2.62 -11.09 -11.68
CA PRO A 93 2.03 -12.04 -10.74
C PRO A 93 3.01 -12.41 -9.62
N ALA A 94 2.52 -12.32 -8.40
CA ALA A 94 3.32 -12.39 -7.18
C ALA A 94 4.24 -13.63 -7.15
N PRO A 95 5.52 -13.46 -6.85
CA PRO A 95 6.31 -14.54 -6.26
C PRO A 95 5.71 -14.92 -4.90
N LEU A 96 5.76 -16.21 -4.55
CA LEU A 96 5.29 -16.73 -3.26
C LEU A 96 5.94 -15.95 -2.10
N PHE A 97 5.24 -14.98 -1.53
CA PHE A 97 5.64 -14.37 -0.27
C PHE A 97 5.57 -15.43 0.82
N GLN A 98 6.66 -15.59 1.57
CA GLN A 98 6.66 -16.46 2.73
C GLN A 98 5.84 -15.82 3.86
N ASP A 99 5.02 -16.62 4.54
CA ASP A 99 4.22 -16.17 5.69
C ASP A 99 5.16 -15.58 6.75
N GLY A 100 4.84 -14.38 7.27
CA GLY A 100 5.67 -13.69 8.26
C GLY A 100 6.70 -12.69 7.71
N VAL A 101 7.00 -12.69 6.40
CA VAL A 101 7.93 -11.69 5.83
C VAL A 101 7.28 -10.29 5.89
N PRO A 102 7.96 -9.29 6.50
CA PRO A 102 7.49 -7.91 6.52
C PRO A 102 7.30 -7.35 5.12
N TYR A 103 6.09 -6.87 4.84
CA TYR A 103 5.74 -6.18 3.61
C TYR A 103 5.46 -4.71 3.89
N MET A 104 6.10 -3.82 3.15
CA MET A 104 5.76 -2.41 3.11
C MET A 104 5.21 -2.05 1.73
N GLY A 105 4.04 -1.42 1.72
CA GLY A 105 3.44 -0.81 0.54
C GLY A 105 3.41 0.71 0.70
N SER A 106 3.67 1.44 -0.37
CA SER A 106 3.28 2.86 -0.48
C SER A 106 2.46 3.03 -1.75
N SER A 107 1.45 3.92 -1.76
CA SER A 107 0.67 4.23 -2.97
C SER A 107 0.19 2.96 -3.69
N ALA A 108 0.54 2.74 -4.96
CA ALA A 108 0.15 1.52 -5.67
C ALA A 108 0.64 0.22 -5.00
N GLY A 109 1.79 0.23 -4.32
CA GLY A 109 2.26 -0.89 -3.49
C GLY A 109 1.29 -1.25 -2.36
N THR A 110 0.48 -0.31 -1.89
CA THR A 110 -0.61 -0.59 -0.95
C THR A 110 -1.78 -1.31 -1.64
N ASN A 111 -2.12 -0.95 -2.88
CA ASN A 111 -3.09 -1.71 -3.68
C ASN A 111 -2.62 -3.14 -3.99
N VAL A 112 -1.31 -3.34 -4.19
CA VAL A 112 -0.75 -4.67 -4.46
C VAL A 112 -0.99 -5.64 -3.29
N ALA A 113 -1.07 -5.13 -2.05
CA ALA A 113 -1.25 -5.94 -0.85
C ALA A 113 -2.70 -6.40 -0.61
N THR A 114 -3.68 -5.83 -1.31
CA THR A 114 -5.12 -6.02 -1.04
C THR A 114 -5.70 -7.19 -1.81
N ALA A 115 -7.03 -7.38 -1.74
CA ALA A 115 -7.73 -8.43 -2.49
C ALA A 115 -7.64 -8.21 -4.01
N SER A 116 -7.79 -6.97 -4.47
CA SER A 116 -7.62 -6.58 -5.87
C SER A 116 -7.02 -5.18 -6.01
N ILE A 117 -6.55 -4.84 -7.22
CA ILE A 117 -6.12 -3.47 -7.55
C ILE A 117 -7.28 -2.57 -8.03
N SER A 118 -8.54 -3.04 -7.93
CA SER A 118 -9.72 -2.36 -8.49
C SER A 118 -10.01 -0.99 -7.89
N THR A 119 -9.39 -0.66 -6.75
CA THR A 119 -9.51 0.63 -6.05
C THR A 119 -8.27 1.50 -6.22
N THR A 120 -7.41 1.23 -7.21
CA THR A 120 -6.32 2.14 -7.61
C THR A 120 -6.89 3.41 -8.25
N ASN A 121 -6.11 4.49 -8.19
CA ASN A 121 -6.37 5.73 -8.93
C ASN A 121 -5.61 5.80 -10.24
N ASP A 122 -4.74 4.82 -10.48
CA ASP A 122 -3.85 4.80 -11.62
C ASP A 122 -4.64 4.59 -12.91
N MET A 123 -4.14 5.21 -13.96
CA MET A 123 -4.67 5.01 -15.30
C MET A 123 -4.25 3.62 -15.81
N PRO A 124 -5.17 2.81 -16.38
CA PRO A 124 -4.86 1.47 -16.87
C PRO A 124 -4.08 1.54 -18.20
N ILE A 125 -2.81 1.95 -18.13
CA ILE A 125 -1.93 2.12 -19.30
C ILE A 125 -1.47 0.79 -19.89
N VAL A 126 -1.50 -0.29 -19.09
CA VAL A 126 -1.23 -1.67 -19.48
C VAL A 126 -2.35 -2.54 -18.92
N TYR A 127 -2.76 -3.54 -19.70
CA TYR A 127 -3.76 -4.50 -19.25
C TYR A 127 -3.08 -5.59 -18.39
N PRO A 128 -3.41 -5.73 -17.09
CA PRO A 128 -2.84 -6.77 -16.25
C PRO A 128 -3.48 -8.12 -16.58
N PRO A 129 -2.79 -9.25 -16.33
CA PRO A 129 -3.37 -10.58 -16.55
C PRO A 129 -4.60 -10.86 -15.65
N SER A 130 -4.73 -10.14 -14.54
CA SER A 130 -5.90 -10.14 -13.65
C SER A 130 -5.89 -8.89 -12.78
N PHE A 131 -7.05 -8.46 -12.27
CA PHE A 131 -7.13 -7.44 -11.21
C PHE A 131 -6.92 -8.00 -9.80
N ALA A 132 -6.91 -9.32 -9.64
CA ALA A 132 -6.55 -9.94 -8.37
C ALA A 132 -5.14 -9.52 -7.97
N ALA A 133 -5.02 -9.00 -6.75
CA ALA A 133 -3.76 -8.60 -6.13
C ALA A 133 -3.22 -9.76 -5.29
N ILE A 134 -2.19 -9.53 -4.47
CA ILE A 134 -1.52 -10.64 -3.77
C ILE A 134 -2.31 -11.13 -2.54
N GLY A 135 -3.32 -10.37 -2.08
CA GLY A 135 -4.27 -10.82 -1.07
C GLY A 135 -3.73 -10.94 0.36
N LEU A 136 -2.81 -10.06 0.79
CA LEU A 136 -2.34 -10.06 2.19
C LEU A 136 -3.41 -9.58 3.17
N VAL A 137 -4.34 -8.74 2.70
CA VAL A 137 -5.57 -8.37 3.42
C VAL A 137 -6.81 -8.67 2.56
N PRO A 138 -7.96 -9.04 3.17
CA PRO A 138 -9.14 -9.48 2.42
C PRO A 138 -10.02 -8.33 1.89
N PHE A 139 -9.67 -7.08 2.20
CA PHE A 139 -10.34 -5.88 1.77
C PHE A 139 -9.47 -5.07 0.80
N ASN A 140 -10.04 -4.05 0.19
CA ASN A 140 -9.34 -3.13 -0.71
C ASN A 140 -9.00 -1.81 -0.03
N ILE A 141 -7.94 -1.17 -0.50
CA ILE A 141 -7.51 0.15 -0.02
C ILE A 141 -7.52 1.10 -1.21
N ASN A 142 -8.09 2.29 -1.03
CA ASN A 142 -7.90 3.40 -1.95
C ASN A 142 -6.86 4.35 -1.35
N PRO A 143 -5.57 4.24 -1.72
CA PRO A 143 -4.57 5.21 -1.30
C PRO A 143 -4.84 6.55 -1.98
N HIS A 144 -4.27 7.63 -1.44
CA HIS A 144 -4.53 8.98 -1.93
C HIS A 144 -6.04 9.27 -2.03
N TYR A 145 -6.80 8.81 -1.04
CA TYR A 145 -8.21 9.15 -0.93
C TYR A 145 -8.32 10.67 -0.76
N LEU A 146 -9.08 11.29 -1.65
CA LEU A 146 -9.28 12.72 -1.68
C LEU A 146 -10.75 13.03 -1.46
N ASP A 147 -11.03 13.85 -0.44
CA ASP A 147 -12.38 14.33 -0.18
C ASP A 147 -12.88 15.24 -1.32
N PRO A 148 -14.19 15.28 -1.57
CA PRO A 148 -14.75 16.21 -2.54
C PRO A 148 -14.47 17.65 -2.11
N ASP A 149 -13.88 18.45 -3.01
CA ASP A 149 -13.77 19.89 -2.83
C ASP A 149 -15.15 20.54 -3.05
N PRO A 150 -15.77 21.15 -2.03
CA PRO A 150 -17.10 21.76 -2.15
C PRO A 150 -17.14 22.95 -3.12
N ASN A 151 -15.99 23.52 -3.47
CA ASN A 151 -15.89 24.66 -4.38
C ASN A 151 -15.54 24.24 -5.81
N SER A 152 -15.29 22.95 -6.05
CA SER A 152 -14.93 22.45 -7.36
C SER A 152 -16.07 22.62 -8.35
N ARG A 153 -15.74 23.09 -9.56
CA ARG A 153 -16.64 23.11 -10.72
C ARG A 153 -16.46 21.90 -11.63
N HIS A 154 -15.61 20.96 -11.24
CA HIS A 154 -15.38 19.73 -12.01
C HIS A 154 -16.62 18.83 -11.92
N MET A 155 -17.08 18.33 -13.08
CA MET A 155 -18.31 17.54 -13.18
C MET A 155 -18.06 16.02 -13.23
N GLY A 156 -16.79 15.58 -13.28
CA GLY A 156 -16.45 14.17 -13.16
C GLY A 156 -16.70 13.63 -11.75
N GLU A 157 -16.71 12.31 -11.61
CA GLU A 157 -17.04 11.65 -10.35
C GLU A 157 -16.02 11.94 -9.26
N THR A 158 -16.54 12.25 -8.06
CA THR A 158 -15.74 12.30 -6.83
C THR A 158 -15.19 10.93 -6.49
N ARG A 159 -14.16 10.85 -5.63
CA ARG A 159 -13.62 9.56 -5.22
C ARG A 159 -14.66 8.69 -4.51
N GLU A 160 -15.44 9.30 -3.62
CA GLU A 160 -16.55 8.64 -2.93
C GLU A 160 -17.57 8.04 -3.91
N LEU A 161 -17.91 8.77 -4.99
CA LEU A 161 -18.84 8.27 -6.01
C LEU A 161 -18.25 7.08 -6.78
N ARG A 162 -16.96 7.12 -7.16
CA ARG A 162 -16.30 5.99 -7.83
C ARG A 162 -16.26 4.73 -6.96
N ILE A 163 -15.98 4.87 -5.67
CA ILE A 163 -16.01 3.74 -4.72
C ILE A 163 -17.44 3.23 -4.52
N THR A 164 -18.44 4.12 -4.54
CA THR A 164 -19.85 3.73 -4.50
C THR A 164 -20.25 2.92 -5.74
N GLN A 165 -19.82 3.35 -6.94
CA GLN A 165 -20.02 2.62 -8.19
C GLN A 165 -19.32 1.26 -8.18
N TYR A 166 -18.09 1.19 -7.66
CA TYR A 166 -17.42 -0.08 -7.43
C TYR A 166 -18.28 -1.04 -6.60
N HIS A 167 -18.95 -0.54 -5.56
CA HIS A 167 -19.86 -1.33 -4.74
C HIS A 167 -21.22 -1.68 -5.38
N GLU A 168 -21.51 -1.23 -6.60
CA GLU A 168 -22.66 -1.73 -7.37
C GLU A 168 -22.40 -3.17 -7.85
N GLU A 169 -21.15 -3.50 -8.18
CA GLU A 169 -20.71 -4.83 -8.57
C GLU A 169 -20.79 -5.83 -7.40
N PRO A 170 -21.39 -7.02 -7.59
CA PRO A 170 -21.60 -8.01 -6.54
C PRO A 170 -20.28 -8.49 -5.93
N GLU A 171 -20.33 -8.94 -4.67
CA GLU A 171 -19.19 -9.53 -3.96
C GLU A 171 -17.94 -8.64 -3.87
N THR A 172 -18.08 -7.32 -3.96
CA THR A 172 -16.96 -6.40 -3.82
C THR A 172 -16.52 -6.24 -2.36
N PRO A 173 -15.23 -6.48 -2.02
CA PRO A 173 -14.70 -6.26 -0.69
C PRO A 173 -14.85 -4.81 -0.22
N SER A 174 -14.90 -4.59 1.09
CA SER A 174 -14.89 -3.23 1.67
C SER A 174 -13.68 -2.42 1.19
N VAL A 175 -13.83 -1.10 1.11
CA VAL A 175 -12.76 -0.19 0.69
C VAL A 175 -12.38 0.74 1.82
N LEU A 176 -11.12 0.71 2.24
CA LEU A 176 -10.54 1.69 3.16
C LEU A 176 -9.87 2.82 2.37
N GLY A 177 -10.48 4.00 2.34
CA GLY A 177 -9.90 5.21 1.77
C GLY A 177 -8.86 5.80 2.71
N LEU A 178 -7.58 5.65 2.37
CA LEU A 178 -6.47 6.24 3.12
C LEU A 178 -6.12 7.60 2.52
N ARG A 179 -6.23 8.66 3.33
CA ARG A 179 -5.77 9.99 2.96
C ARG A 179 -4.25 10.05 2.99
N GLU A 180 -3.65 10.98 2.25
CA GLU A 180 -2.21 11.20 2.36
C GLU A 180 -1.80 11.51 3.80
N GLY A 181 -0.70 10.92 4.25
CA GLY A 181 -0.22 10.98 5.63
C GLY A 181 -0.80 9.91 6.57
N SER A 182 -1.80 9.14 6.13
CA SER A 182 -2.30 7.96 6.84
C SER A 182 -1.64 6.68 6.33
N MET A 183 -1.62 5.66 7.20
CA MET A 183 -1.12 4.33 6.89
C MET A 183 -1.80 3.28 7.77
N LEU A 184 -1.83 2.03 7.32
CA LEU A 184 -2.35 0.91 8.09
C LEU A 184 -1.21 -0.02 8.50
N LEU A 185 -1.08 -0.25 9.81
CA LEU A 185 -0.19 -1.29 10.36
C LEU A 185 -1.00 -2.56 10.60
N VAL A 186 -0.55 -3.68 10.05
CA VAL A 186 -1.16 -5.00 10.27
C VAL A 186 -0.12 -5.94 10.87
N GLU A 187 -0.39 -6.46 12.06
CA GLU A 187 0.43 -7.48 12.72
C GLU A 187 -0.45 -8.65 13.20
N GLY A 188 -0.28 -9.80 12.56
CA GLY A 188 -1.13 -10.98 12.75
C GLY A 188 -2.59 -10.69 12.35
N ASN A 189 -3.46 -10.66 13.37
CA ASN A 189 -4.89 -10.35 13.23
C ASN A 189 -5.23 -8.96 13.75
N LYS A 190 -4.23 -8.11 14.04
CA LYS A 190 -4.44 -6.73 14.47
C LYS A 190 -4.21 -5.77 13.31
N ALA A 191 -5.17 -4.90 13.02
CA ALA A 191 -5.00 -3.77 12.11
C ALA A 191 -5.21 -2.45 12.85
N THR A 192 -4.27 -1.53 12.73
CA THR A 192 -4.33 -0.22 13.41
C THR A 192 -4.08 0.90 12.42
N LEU A 193 -4.98 1.88 12.39
CA LEU A 193 -4.80 3.09 11.61
C LEU A 193 -3.72 3.96 12.26
N LEU A 194 -2.73 4.39 11.49
CA LEU A 194 -1.63 5.24 11.91
C LEU A 194 -1.54 6.47 11.02
N GLY A 195 -0.64 7.39 11.39
CA GLY A 195 -0.39 8.62 10.65
C GLY A 195 -1.12 9.82 11.24
N THR A 196 -1.27 10.87 10.44
CA THR A 196 -1.78 12.17 10.89
C THR A 196 -3.15 12.53 10.34
N THR A 197 -3.67 11.74 9.39
CA THR A 197 -4.95 11.99 8.73
C THR A 197 -5.91 10.81 8.94
N ASN A 198 -7.21 11.12 8.91
CA ASN A 198 -8.27 10.12 9.08
C ASN A 198 -8.39 9.21 7.85
N ALA A 199 -8.96 8.03 8.06
CA ALA A 199 -9.36 7.13 6.98
C ALA A 199 -10.88 7.01 6.89
N ARG A 200 -11.40 6.80 5.69
CA ARG A 200 -12.82 6.63 5.44
C ARG A 200 -13.12 5.22 4.93
N LEU A 201 -13.97 4.49 5.65
CA LEU A 201 -14.36 3.13 5.31
C LEU A 201 -15.66 3.11 4.51
N PHE A 202 -15.65 2.38 3.41
CA PHE A 202 -16.79 2.11 2.55
C PHE A 202 -17.13 0.61 2.60
N ILE A 203 -18.39 0.31 2.84
CA ILE A 203 -18.93 -1.05 2.82
C ILE A 203 -20.20 -1.00 1.96
N ARG A 204 -20.35 -1.98 1.05
CA ARG A 204 -21.53 -2.10 0.19
C ARG A 204 -22.83 -1.96 0.98
N GLY A 205 -23.71 -1.08 0.51
CA GLY A 205 -25.02 -0.84 1.10
C GLY A 205 -25.01 -0.15 2.47
N LYS A 206 -23.86 0.31 2.97
CA LYS A 206 -23.73 1.05 4.23
C LYS A 206 -23.25 2.48 3.99
N LYS A 207 -23.61 3.37 4.90
CA LYS A 207 -23.04 4.73 4.93
C LYS A 207 -21.55 4.66 5.27
N ALA A 208 -20.73 5.45 4.58
CA ALA A 208 -19.30 5.53 4.87
C ALA A 208 -19.03 6.04 6.30
N VAL A 209 -17.99 5.52 6.94
CA VAL A 209 -17.61 5.80 8.34
C VAL A 209 -16.19 6.33 8.41
N GLU A 210 -15.95 7.35 9.23
CA GLU A 210 -14.61 7.92 9.48
C GLU A 210 -13.93 7.23 10.67
N TYR A 211 -12.62 7.06 10.56
CA TYR A 211 -11.75 6.53 11.60
C TYR A 211 -10.53 7.43 11.80
N GLU A 212 -10.21 7.72 13.06
CA GLU A 212 -9.06 8.54 13.44
C GLU A 212 -7.82 7.65 13.67
N PRO A 213 -6.59 8.19 13.50
CA PRO A 213 -5.37 7.49 13.87
C PRO A 213 -5.45 6.93 15.31
N GLY A 214 -5.01 5.68 15.48
CA GLY A 214 -5.16 4.88 16.69
C GLY A 214 -6.36 3.95 16.69
N SER A 215 -7.31 4.11 15.75
CA SER A 215 -8.47 3.22 15.62
C SER A 215 -8.06 1.77 15.34
N ASP A 216 -8.76 0.84 15.98
CA ASP A 216 -8.66 -0.60 15.70
C ASP A 216 -9.57 -0.96 14.52
N LEU A 217 -8.95 -1.45 13.44
CA LEU A 217 -9.61 -1.87 12.21
C LEU A 217 -9.50 -3.39 11.99
N SER A 218 -9.19 -4.16 13.03
CA SER A 218 -8.97 -5.61 12.96
C SER A 218 -10.18 -6.38 12.44
N PHE A 219 -11.39 -5.84 12.60
CA PHE A 219 -12.62 -6.43 12.05
C PHE A 219 -12.59 -6.57 10.53
N LEU A 220 -11.80 -5.74 9.83
CA LEU A 220 -11.61 -5.86 8.38
C LEU A 220 -10.81 -7.10 7.97
N LEU A 221 -10.14 -7.79 8.90
CA LEU A 221 -9.30 -8.96 8.59
C LEU A 221 -10.06 -10.30 8.65
N THR A 222 -11.30 -10.30 9.12
CA THR A 222 -12.08 -11.52 9.43
C THR A 222 -13.36 -11.69 8.60
N ASP A 223 -13.65 -10.73 7.72
CA ASP A 223 -14.80 -10.77 6.82
C ASP A 223 -14.43 -11.38 5.45
#